data_AF-A0A1J4KPX2-F1
#
_entry.id   AF-A0A1J4KPX2-F1
#
_cell.length_a   1.000
_cell.length_b   1.000
_cell.length_c   1.000
_cell.angle_alpha   90.00
_cell.angle_beta   90.00
_cell.angle_gamma   90.00
#
_symmetry.space_group_name_H-M   'P 1'
#
loop_
_entity.id
_entity.type
_entity.pdbx_description
1 polymer ?
#
loop_
_entity_poly.entity_id
_entity_poly.type
_entity_poly.pdbx_seq_one_letter_code
_entity_poly.pdbx_strand_id
1 'polypeptide(L)'
;MQPSSNPSNLPGSGAQQFSLPPPPNGTVPPSFNGQLTATGEISVEKSASASRAVPLQLSGAPFSTAGVNVPPGQPLTGGAPAIPAGAMVANPAPVAAGGQGHQRKAGGGGAARQKTPKAKVMPTELDIEGPTSNTAYQEALNDQQLTVSPQALGFLPSNYWLNLDSSFGELVTKFFQRKNNANCRFPHKLYNALAIVQQDPKMYNLLGVKWITDNVFKVDKLIFGRVLGISSIDGGLFHRQGNFPSHGFKELNATEIAEIKKTYDVSDVDQDRIRLMHHPMFSKTSDEDSVNRCKWCNTDQKE
;
A
#
# COMPACT_ATOMS: atom_id res chain seq x y z
N MET A 1 17.94 -31.78 72.56
CA MET A 1 16.91 -31.97 71.52
C MET A 1 17.50 -31.51 70.21
N GLN A 2 17.50 -32.40 69.22
CA GLN A 2 18.30 -32.35 68.00
C GLN A 2 17.79 -31.34 66.96
N PRO A 3 18.64 -30.81 66.07
CA PRO A 3 18.24 -30.09 64.87
C PRO A 3 18.10 -31.05 63.67
N SER A 4 16.98 -30.94 62.94
CA SER A 4 16.71 -31.74 61.74
C SER A 4 16.93 -30.90 60.49
N SER A 5 18.01 -31.23 59.77
CA SER A 5 18.32 -30.87 58.39
C SER A 5 17.72 -31.89 57.42
N ASN A 6 17.12 -31.47 56.28
CA ASN A 6 17.34 -32.04 54.93
C ASN A 6 16.46 -31.36 53.81
N PRO A 7 16.66 -31.62 52.50
CA PRO A 7 17.33 -30.65 51.62
C PRO A 7 16.58 -30.34 50.31
N SER A 8 17.20 -29.44 49.54
CA SER A 8 16.86 -28.94 48.21
C SER A 8 16.76 -30.02 47.13
N ASN A 9 15.76 -29.89 46.25
CA ASN A 9 15.57 -30.73 45.06
C ASN A 9 15.69 -29.85 43.80
N LEU A 10 16.69 -30.12 42.97
CA LEU A 10 16.91 -29.51 41.65
C LEU A 10 16.23 -30.40 40.59
N PRO A 11 15.48 -29.84 39.63
CA PRO A 11 15.03 -30.60 38.46
C PRO A 11 16.12 -30.69 37.39
N GLY A 12 16.42 -31.92 36.97
CA GLY A 12 17.40 -32.25 35.94
C GLY A 12 16.98 -31.80 34.53
N SER A 13 17.97 -31.32 33.78
CA SER A 13 17.86 -31.06 32.33
C SER A 13 17.89 -32.37 31.56
N GLY A 14 16.74 -32.75 30.98
CA GLY A 14 16.64 -33.80 29.98
C GLY A 14 16.84 -33.22 28.58
N ALA A 15 18.05 -33.35 28.02
CA ALA A 15 18.30 -33.07 26.62
C ALA A 15 17.74 -34.24 25.78
N GLN A 16 16.62 -34.03 25.10
CA GLN A 16 16.16 -34.95 24.05
C GLN A 16 16.96 -34.68 22.77
N GLN A 17 17.86 -35.60 22.41
CA GLN A 17 18.46 -35.67 21.08
C GLN A 17 17.40 -36.11 20.08
N PHE A 18 17.02 -35.22 19.15
CA PHE A 18 16.30 -35.59 17.95
C PHE A 18 17.30 -36.11 16.91
N SER A 19 17.32 -37.42 16.70
CA SER A 19 18.00 -38.04 15.55
C SER A 19 17.21 -37.77 14.28
N LEU A 20 17.81 -37.05 13.33
CA LEU A 20 17.25 -36.86 11.99
C LEU A 20 17.41 -38.16 11.16
N PRO A 21 16.43 -38.52 10.32
CA PRO A 21 16.57 -39.64 9.40
C PRO A 21 17.60 -39.35 8.30
N PRO A 22 18.33 -40.38 7.82
CA PRO A 22 19.29 -40.22 6.74
C PRO A 22 18.59 -39.84 5.42
N PRO A 23 19.25 -39.04 4.55
CA PRO A 23 18.71 -38.69 3.25
C PRO A 23 18.65 -39.91 2.33
N PRO A 24 17.64 -39.99 1.45
CA PRO A 24 17.54 -41.05 0.45
C PRO A 24 18.68 -40.96 -0.56
N ASN A 25 19.32 -42.11 -0.78
CA ASN A 25 20.35 -42.34 -1.80
C ASN A 25 19.89 -41.92 -3.20
N GLY A 26 20.79 -41.26 -3.92
CA GLY A 26 20.89 -41.41 -5.37
C GLY A 26 20.46 -40.21 -6.21
N THR A 27 21.31 -39.20 -6.31
CA THR A 27 21.50 -38.50 -7.59
C THR A 27 22.93 -37.97 -7.66
N VAL A 28 23.71 -38.52 -8.59
CA VAL A 28 25.10 -38.17 -8.86
C VAL A 28 25.12 -36.85 -9.64
N PRO A 29 25.81 -35.79 -9.18
CA PRO A 29 26.05 -34.61 -10.01
C PRO A 29 27.16 -34.90 -11.05
N PRO A 30 27.08 -34.35 -12.27
CA PRO A 30 28.13 -34.52 -13.26
C PRO A 30 29.40 -33.78 -12.85
N SER A 31 30.52 -34.50 -12.86
CA SER A 31 31.87 -33.98 -12.68
C SER A 31 32.20 -32.94 -13.74
N PHE A 32 32.34 -31.68 -13.33
CA PHE A 32 32.84 -30.60 -14.18
C PHE A 32 34.37 -30.52 -14.01
N ASN A 33 35.10 -31.07 -14.99
CA ASN A 33 36.55 -31.05 -15.02
C ASN A 33 37.00 -29.77 -15.76
N GLY A 34 37.22 -28.69 -15.01
CA GLY A 34 37.70 -27.41 -15.51
C GLY A 34 39.12 -27.11 -14.99
N GLN A 35 40.11 -27.44 -15.80
CA GLN A 35 41.53 -27.19 -15.57
C GLN A 35 41.84 -25.70 -15.77
N LEU A 36 42.07 -24.96 -14.68
CA LEU A 36 42.56 -23.58 -14.71
C LEU A 36 44.09 -23.59 -14.91
N THR A 37 44.54 -23.13 -16.07
CA THR A 37 45.93 -22.73 -16.29
C THR A 37 46.04 -21.24 -16.00
N ALA A 38 46.87 -20.91 -15.02
CA ALA A 38 47.31 -19.54 -14.72
C ALA A 38 48.57 -19.25 -15.54
N THR A 39 48.57 -18.16 -16.30
CA THR A 39 49.72 -17.25 -16.55
C THR A 39 49.29 -16.20 -17.57
N GLY A 40 49.44 -14.93 -17.23
CA GLY A 40 49.08 -13.82 -18.10
C GLY A 40 49.27 -12.48 -17.39
N GLU A 41 50.53 -12.07 -17.25
CA GLU A 41 50.90 -10.66 -17.06
C GLU A 41 50.21 -9.79 -18.11
N ILE A 42 49.54 -8.72 -17.69
CA ILE A 42 49.23 -7.60 -18.58
C ILE A 42 49.59 -6.30 -17.87
N SER A 43 50.52 -5.63 -18.52
CA SER A 43 51.11 -4.33 -18.21
C SER A 43 50.08 -3.20 -18.17
N VAL A 44 50.42 -2.22 -17.32
CA VAL A 44 49.78 -0.93 -17.18
C VAL A 44 50.09 -0.06 -18.40
N GLU A 45 49.08 0.38 -19.14
CA GLU A 45 49.19 1.56 -20.00
C GLU A 45 48.10 2.59 -19.68
N LYS A 46 48.58 3.75 -19.25
CA LYS A 46 47.86 5.02 -19.22
C LYS A 46 47.53 5.44 -20.65
N SER A 47 46.29 5.85 -20.89
CA SER A 47 45.96 6.68 -22.06
C SER A 47 44.84 7.64 -21.68
N ALA A 48 45.23 8.89 -21.46
CA ALA A 48 44.32 10.03 -21.49
C ALA A 48 43.94 10.30 -22.94
N SER A 49 42.67 10.58 -23.22
CA SER A 49 42.26 11.27 -24.43
C SER A 49 40.94 11.99 -24.22
N ALA A 50 41.01 13.29 -24.47
CA ALA A 50 39.94 14.26 -24.44
C ALA A 50 39.21 14.33 -25.78
N SER A 51 38.08 15.05 -25.78
CA SER A 51 37.27 15.50 -26.92
C SER A 51 36.28 14.43 -27.42
N ARG A 52 35.03 14.73 -27.76
CA ARG A 52 34.56 15.88 -28.51
C ARG A 52 33.03 15.94 -28.42
N ALA A 53 32.49 17.15 -28.20
CA ALA A 53 31.06 17.43 -28.30
C ALA A 53 30.58 17.29 -29.75
N VAL A 54 29.39 16.72 -29.95
CA VAL A 54 28.64 16.73 -31.21
C VAL A 54 27.25 17.30 -30.91
N PRO A 55 26.84 18.42 -31.55
CA PRO A 55 25.45 18.88 -31.53
C PRO A 55 24.69 18.21 -32.68
N LEU A 56 23.54 17.61 -32.39
CA LEU A 56 22.61 17.13 -33.41
C LEU A 56 21.38 18.06 -33.45
N GLN A 57 21.26 18.74 -34.58
CA GLN A 57 20.18 19.65 -34.97
C GLN A 57 18.90 18.92 -35.39
N LEU A 58 17.81 19.69 -35.33
CA LEU A 58 16.43 19.46 -35.76
C LEU A 58 16.25 18.93 -37.20
N SER A 59 15.23 18.08 -37.36
CA SER A 59 14.17 18.15 -38.40
C SER A 59 13.07 17.15 -37.98
N GLY A 60 11.77 17.44 -37.92
CA GLY A 60 10.97 18.31 -38.78
C GLY A 60 10.26 17.47 -39.84
N ALA A 61 9.17 16.76 -39.49
CA ALA A 61 8.25 16.18 -40.46
C ALA A 61 6.82 16.10 -39.88
N PRO A 62 5.80 16.66 -40.57
CA PRO A 62 4.40 16.57 -40.17
C PRO A 62 3.77 15.26 -40.66
N PHE A 63 3.07 14.55 -39.78
CA PHE A 63 2.23 13.42 -40.18
C PHE A 63 0.84 13.92 -40.58
N SER A 64 0.48 13.62 -41.82
CA SER A 64 -0.82 13.87 -42.44
C SER A 64 -1.93 13.05 -41.80
N THR A 65 -3.04 13.74 -41.56
CA THR A 65 -4.38 13.26 -41.25
C THR A 65 -4.96 12.50 -42.44
N ALA A 66 -5.18 11.19 -42.29
CA ALA A 66 -6.03 10.41 -43.19
C ALA A 66 -7.42 10.29 -42.56
N GLY A 67 -8.39 10.99 -43.17
CA GLY A 67 -9.80 10.92 -42.83
C GLY A 67 -10.42 9.59 -43.23
N VAL A 68 -11.15 8.97 -42.30
CA VAL A 68 -12.07 7.88 -42.60
C VAL A 68 -13.47 8.48 -42.68
N ASN A 69 -13.99 8.43 -43.90
CA ASN A 69 -15.32 8.81 -44.32
C ASN A 69 -16.32 7.71 -43.90
N VAL A 70 -17.28 8.03 -43.02
CA VAL A 70 -18.37 7.11 -42.64
C VAL A 70 -19.69 7.71 -43.13
N PRO A 71 -20.48 6.99 -43.95
CA PRO A 71 -21.74 7.47 -44.50
C PRO A 71 -22.89 7.48 -43.46
N PRO A 72 -23.89 8.37 -43.61
CA PRO A 72 -25.00 8.49 -42.69
C PRO A 72 -26.20 7.61 -43.06
N GLY A 73 -26.85 7.07 -42.03
CA GLY A 73 -28.29 6.80 -42.04
C GLY A 73 -28.71 5.33 -42.10
N GLN A 74 -29.20 4.79 -40.99
CA GLN A 74 -30.48 4.06 -40.92
C GLN A 74 -31.07 4.13 -39.50
N PRO A 75 -32.39 4.37 -39.35
CA PRO A 75 -33.08 4.31 -38.07
C PRO A 75 -33.49 2.87 -37.73
N LEU A 76 -33.07 2.37 -36.57
CA LEU A 76 -33.60 1.11 -36.01
C LEU A 76 -34.70 1.42 -35.01
N THR A 77 -35.93 1.19 -35.46
CA THR A 77 -37.15 1.06 -34.65
C THR A 77 -37.31 -0.39 -34.18
N GLY A 78 -37.69 -0.58 -32.91
CA GLY A 78 -38.06 -1.87 -32.31
C GLY A 78 -37.31 -2.06 -31.01
N GLY A 79 -37.90 -2.24 -29.84
CA GLY A 79 -39.24 -2.65 -29.48
C GLY A 79 -39.06 -3.27 -28.10
N ALA A 80 -39.35 -2.52 -27.03
CA ALA A 80 -39.19 -2.99 -25.66
C ALA A 80 -40.46 -3.76 -25.24
N PRO A 81 -40.37 -5.03 -24.81
CA PRO A 81 -41.48 -5.69 -24.13
C PRO A 81 -41.52 -5.24 -22.66
N ALA A 82 -42.73 -4.85 -22.26
CA ALA A 82 -43.11 -4.50 -20.91
C ALA A 82 -42.90 -5.67 -19.93
N ILE A 83 -42.27 -5.41 -18.80
CA ILE A 83 -42.20 -6.32 -17.66
C ILE A 83 -43.46 -6.10 -16.78
N PRO A 84 -44.25 -7.13 -16.48
CA PRO A 84 -45.39 -6.99 -15.59
C PRO A 84 -44.96 -6.86 -14.12
N ALA A 85 -45.54 -5.87 -13.44
CA ALA A 85 -45.47 -5.69 -11.99
C ALA A 85 -46.19 -6.84 -11.29
N GLY A 86 -45.41 -7.74 -10.69
CA GLY A 86 -45.88 -8.88 -9.90
C GLY A 86 -45.77 -8.60 -8.40
N ALA A 87 -46.92 -8.67 -7.74
CA ALA A 87 -47.19 -8.51 -6.32
C ALA A 87 -46.19 -9.19 -5.36
N MET A 88 -45.82 -8.48 -4.29
CA MET A 88 -45.32 -9.08 -3.06
C MET A 88 -46.14 -8.60 -1.86
N VAL A 89 -47.09 -9.46 -1.50
CA VAL A 89 -47.55 -9.87 -0.17
C VAL A 89 -47.17 -8.95 1.00
N ALA A 90 -48.20 -8.30 1.54
CA ALA A 90 -48.19 -7.71 2.87
C ALA A 90 -48.00 -8.79 3.95
N ASN A 91 -47.09 -8.53 4.89
CA ASN A 91 -46.94 -9.34 6.11
C ASN A 91 -47.44 -8.53 7.32
N PRO A 92 -48.11 -9.17 8.30
CA PRO A 92 -48.88 -8.48 9.32
C PRO A 92 -48.05 -8.05 10.54
N ALA A 93 -48.69 -7.16 11.29
CA ALA A 93 -48.24 -6.45 12.47
C ALA A 93 -47.68 -7.32 13.63
N PRO A 94 -46.92 -6.70 14.55
CA PRO A 94 -46.90 -7.10 15.94
C PRO A 94 -47.65 -6.10 16.83
N VAL A 95 -48.75 -6.60 17.38
CA VAL A 95 -49.18 -6.56 18.79
C VAL A 95 -48.68 -5.39 19.66
N ALA A 96 -49.66 -4.61 20.11
CA ALA A 96 -49.57 -3.64 21.19
C ALA A 96 -49.32 -4.32 22.55
N ALA A 97 -48.40 -3.77 23.35
CA ALA A 97 -48.33 -4.01 24.78
C ALA A 97 -48.04 -2.69 25.53
N GLY A 98 -49.05 -2.32 26.32
CA GLY A 98 -49.07 -1.47 27.51
C GLY A 98 -47.80 -0.75 27.94
N GLY A 99 -47.92 0.58 28.06
CA GLY A 99 -46.92 1.45 28.67
C GLY A 99 -46.97 1.49 30.20
N GLN A 100 -45.93 2.08 30.77
CA GLN A 100 -45.96 2.88 31.99
C GLN A 100 -44.86 3.94 31.89
N GLY A 101 -45.25 5.19 32.17
CA GLY A 101 -44.51 6.38 31.83
C GLY A 101 -43.37 6.72 32.79
N HIS A 102 -42.41 7.48 32.27
CA HIS A 102 -41.52 8.34 33.05
C HIS A 102 -41.42 9.69 32.34
N GLN A 103 -41.77 10.74 33.06
CA GLN A 103 -41.71 12.14 32.65
C GLN A 103 -40.28 12.51 32.22
N ARG A 104 -40.11 12.96 30.96
CA ARG A 104 -38.87 13.58 30.49
C ARG A 104 -38.96 15.09 30.62
N LYS A 105 -38.08 15.65 31.45
CA LYS A 105 -37.78 17.09 31.56
C LYS A 105 -37.44 17.66 30.17
N ALA A 106 -38.21 18.66 29.78
CA ALA A 106 -37.86 19.59 28.71
C ALA A 106 -36.64 20.42 29.13
N GLY A 107 -35.61 20.49 28.30
CA GLY A 107 -34.45 21.33 28.54
C GLY A 107 -33.47 21.31 27.38
N GLY A 108 -33.36 22.45 26.69
CA GLY A 108 -32.20 22.80 25.87
C GLY A 108 -32.33 22.54 24.38
N GLY A 109 -32.97 23.48 23.68
CA GLY A 109 -32.80 23.64 22.23
C GLY A 109 -31.36 24.03 21.90
N GLY A 110 -30.49 23.03 21.77
CA GLY A 110 -29.13 23.22 21.26
C GLY A 110 -29.19 23.45 19.76
N ALA A 111 -28.96 24.69 19.33
CA ALA A 111 -28.78 25.04 17.93
C ALA A 111 -27.75 24.08 17.30
N ALA A 112 -28.19 23.31 16.30
CA ALA A 112 -27.35 22.41 15.53
C ALA A 112 -26.28 23.24 14.80
N ARG A 113 -25.13 23.41 15.45
CA ARG A 113 -23.95 24.09 14.91
C ARG A 113 -23.51 23.27 13.69
N GLN A 114 -23.88 23.73 12.50
CA GLN A 114 -23.45 23.16 11.23
C GLN A 114 -21.92 23.13 11.24
N LYS A 115 -21.36 21.94 11.41
CA LYS A 115 -19.91 21.74 11.35
C LYS A 115 -19.53 21.94 9.90
N THR A 116 -18.87 23.06 9.62
CA THR A 116 -18.21 23.29 8.33
C THR A 116 -17.37 22.07 7.99
N PRO A 117 -17.48 21.52 6.77
CA PRO A 117 -16.70 20.35 6.37
C PRO A 117 -15.22 20.68 6.58
N LYS A 118 -14.54 19.87 7.39
CA LYS A 118 -13.10 20.03 7.62
C LYS A 118 -12.41 19.97 6.26
N ALA A 119 -11.75 21.06 5.88
CA ALA A 119 -11.04 21.16 4.62
C ALA A 119 -10.10 19.96 4.47
N LYS A 120 -10.01 19.40 3.26
CA LYS A 120 -9.05 18.35 2.93
C LYS A 120 -7.65 18.86 3.27
N VAL A 121 -6.93 18.10 4.08
CA VAL A 121 -5.61 18.49 4.59
C VAL A 121 -4.59 18.36 3.46
N MET A 122 -4.04 19.49 3.01
CA MET A 122 -2.89 19.55 2.12
C MET A 122 -1.69 20.01 2.96
N PRO A 123 -0.62 19.22 3.05
CA PRO A 123 0.58 19.61 3.82
C PRO A 123 1.26 20.80 3.14
N THR A 124 1.49 21.88 3.87
CA THR A 124 2.15 23.10 3.32
C THR A 124 3.59 22.85 2.91
N GLU A 125 4.23 21.83 3.48
CA GLU A 125 5.57 21.36 3.11
C GLU A 125 5.63 20.82 1.68
N LEU A 126 4.47 20.54 1.06
CA LEU A 126 4.35 20.15 -0.34
C LEU A 126 3.92 21.32 -1.25
N ASP A 127 3.90 22.56 -0.76
CA ASP A 127 3.73 23.77 -1.58
C ASP A 127 5.05 24.17 -2.26
N ILE A 128 5.66 23.20 -2.93
CA ILE A 128 6.88 23.32 -3.72
C ILE A 128 6.55 23.22 -5.20
N GLU A 129 7.50 23.53 -6.07
CA GLU A 129 7.37 23.20 -7.50
C GLU A 129 7.73 21.73 -7.76
N GLY A 130 7.13 21.14 -8.80
CA GLY A 130 7.49 19.81 -9.28
C GLY A 130 6.41 18.74 -9.05
N PRO A 131 6.73 17.46 -9.36
CA PRO A 131 5.75 16.39 -9.47
C PRO A 131 5.17 15.93 -8.12
N THR A 132 5.84 16.23 -7.00
CA THR A 132 5.37 15.90 -5.63
C THR A 132 4.53 17.01 -5.01
N SER A 133 4.41 18.15 -5.69
CA SER A 133 3.72 19.35 -5.20
C SER A 133 2.23 19.14 -4.96
N ASN A 134 1.63 20.02 -4.17
CA ASN A 134 0.18 20.07 -4.00
C ASN A 134 -0.54 20.45 -5.30
N THR A 135 0.04 21.32 -6.13
CA THR A 135 -0.51 21.69 -7.44
C THR A 135 -0.61 20.48 -8.36
N ALA A 136 0.50 19.75 -8.55
CA ALA A 136 0.53 18.54 -9.39
C ALA A 136 -0.45 17.47 -8.88
N TYR A 137 -0.59 17.33 -7.55
CA TYR A 137 -1.56 16.42 -6.96
C TYR A 137 -3.00 16.83 -7.25
N GLN A 138 -3.33 18.12 -7.16
CA GLN A 138 -4.68 18.62 -7.48
C GLN A 138 -5.00 18.46 -8.97
N GLU A 139 -4.03 18.70 -9.85
CA GLU A 139 -4.17 18.44 -11.28
C GLU A 139 -4.49 16.96 -11.53
N ALA A 140 -3.72 16.04 -10.92
CA ALA A 140 -3.95 14.60 -11.01
C ALA A 140 -5.31 14.15 -10.45
N LEU A 141 -5.84 14.82 -9.42
CA LEU A 141 -7.19 14.52 -8.90
C LEU A 141 -8.30 14.92 -9.87
N ASN A 142 -8.07 15.93 -10.71
CA ASN A 142 -9.05 16.42 -11.67
C ASN A 142 -8.91 15.77 -13.06
N ASP A 143 -7.75 15.17 -13.35
CA ASP A 143 -7.49 14.46 -14.60
C ASP A 143 -8.30 13.16 -14.69
N GLN A 144 -9.24 13.11 -15.65
CA GLN A 144 -10.06 11.93 -15.93
C GLN A 144 -9.33 10.88 -16.77
N GLN A 145 -8.22 11.25 -17.42
CA GLN A 145 -7.41 10.33 -18.22
C GLN A 145 -6.38 9.58 -17.37
N LEU A 146 -6.06 10.07 -16.18
CA LEU A 146 -5.22 9.36 -15.22
C LEU A 146 -6.04 8.24 -14.56
N THR A 147 -6.17 7.12 -15.29
CA THR A 147 -6.96 5.96 -14.87
C THR A 147 -6.09 4.82 -14.40
N VAL A 148 -6.68 3.99 -13.53
CA VAL A 148 -6.11 2.76 -13.02
C VAL A 148 -7.19 1.69 -13.09
N SER A 149 -6.84 0.49 -13.55
CA SER A 149 -7.72 -0.68 -13.57
C SER A 149 -7.53 -1.50 -12.27
N PRO A 150 -8.35 -1.31 -11.22
CA PRO A 150 -8.06 -1.86 -9.89
C PRO A 150 -8.01 -3.39 -9.89
N GLN A 151 -8.93 -4.04 -10.61
CA GLN A 151 -8.99 -5.49 -10.70
C GLN A 151 -7.79 -6.07 -11.46
N ALA A 152 -7.36 -5.42 -12.55
CA ALA A 152 -6.19 -5.86 -13.33
C ALA A 152 -4.88 -5.76 -12.52
N LEU A 153 -4.81 -4.80 -11.58
CA LEU A 153 -3.68 -4.66 -10.64
C LEU A 153 -3.79 -5.56 -9.40
N GLY A 154 -4.84 -6.38 -9.28
CA GLY A 154 -5.04 -7.25 -8.12
C GLY A 154 -5.33 -6.47 -6.83
N PHE A 155 -6.07 -5.36 -6.91
CA PHE A 155 -6.42 -4.61 -5.71
C PHE A 155 -7.24 -5.45 -4.73
N LEU A 156 -7.00 -5.18 -3.46
CA LEU A 156 -7.70 -5.79 -2.35
C LEU A 156 -8.69 -4.80 -1.71
N PRO A 157 -9.80 -5.29 -1.11
CA PRO A 157 -10.35 -6.64 -1.25
C PRO A 157 -10.79 -6.92 -2.69
N SER A 158 -10.59 -8.14 -3.16
CA SER A 158 -10.78 -8.49 -4.57
C SER A 158 -12.24 -8.34 -5.02
N ASN A 159 -13.19 -8.55 -4.10
CA ASN A 159 -14.62 -8.43 -4.35
C ASN A 159 -15.17 -7.00 -4.31
N TYR A 160 -14.37 -6.03 -3.86
CA TYR A 160 -14.79 -4.63 -3.78
C TYR A 160 -14.68 -3.92 -5.14
N TRP A 161 -13.76 -4.38 -5.99
CA TRP A 161 -13.43 -3.75 -7.26
C TRP A 161 -14.14 -4.43 -8.42
N LEU A 162 -14.77 -3.62 -9.28
CA LEU A 162 -15.33 -4.08 -10.54
C LEU A 162 -14.24 -4.09 -11.63
N ASN A 163 -14.51 -4.79 -12.73
CA ASN A 163 -13.64 -4.80 -13.91
C ASN A 163 -13.77 -3.51 -14.73
N LEU A 164 -13.59 -2.37 -14.07
CA LEU A 164 -13.76 -1.04 -14.64
C LEU A 164 -12.59 -0.15 -14.22
N ASP A 165 -12.16 0.68 -15.15
CA ASP A 165 -11.17 1.71 -14.87
C ASP A 165 -11.75 2.77 -13.92
N SER A 166 -10.93 3.21 -12.97
CA SER A 166 -11.25 4.29 -12.05
C SER A 166 -10.21 5.40 -12.23
N SER A 167 -10.65 6.65 -12.30
CA SER A 167 -9.71 7.76 -12.28
C SER A 167 -9.00 7.86 -10.93
N PHE A 168 -7.79 8.42 -10.93
CA PHE A 168 -7.01 8.62 -9.71
C PHE A 168 -7.80 9.43 -8.66
N GLY A 169 -8.49 10.49 -9.09
CA GLY A 169 -9.35 11.29 -8.22
C GLY A 169 -10.47 10.49 -7.56
N GLU A 170 -11.10 9.57 -8.29
CA GLU A 170 -12.12 8.69 -7.73
C GLU A 170 -11.54 7.70 -6.71
N LEU A 171 -10.39 7.08 -7.01
CA LEU A 171 -9.71 6.19 -6.07
C LEU A 171 -9.35 6.90 -4.77
N VAL A 172 -8.76 8.10 -4.87
CA VAL A 172 -8.39 8.88 -3.70
C VAL A 172 -9.61 9.19 -2.85
N THR A 173 -10.67 9.74 -3.46
CA THR A 173 -11.82 10.24 -2.70
C THR A 173 -12.75 9.14 -2.20
N LYS A 174 -12.99 8.09 -3.00
CA LYS A 174 -13.93 7.01 -2.66
C LYS A 174 -13.28 5.88 -1.86
N PHE A 175 -11.95 5.70 -1.94
CA PHE A 175 -11.25 4.60 -1.27
C PHE A 175 -10.18 5.07 -0.28
N PHE A 176 -9.14 5.79 -0.72
CA PHE A 176 -8.00 6.12 0.15
C PHE A 176 -8.39 7.05 1.32
N GLN A 177 -9.17 8.10 1.05
CA GLN A 177 -9.64 9.05 2.06
C GLN A 177 -10.89 8.57 2.80
N ARG A 178 -11.51 7.46 2.37
CA ARG A 178 -12.69 6.91 3.03
C ARG A 178 -12.32 6.43 4.43
N LYS A 179 -13.21 6.67 5.41
CA LYS A 179 -13.05 6.14 6.76
C LYS A 179 -12.90 4.61 6.73
N ASN A 180 -11.94 4.11 7.51
CA ASN A 180 -11.65 2.69 7.61
C ASN A 180 -12.93 1.88 7.93
N ASN A 181 -13.18 0.87 7.12
CA ASN A 181 -14.20 -0.15 7.29
C ASN A 181 -13.66 -1.49 6.75
N ALA A 182 -14.44 -2.57 6.78
CA ALA A 182 -13.98 -3.89 6.33
C ALA A 182 -13.41 -3.88 4.90
N ASN A 183 -13.96 -3.05 4.02
CA ASN A 183 -13.58 -3.03 2.60
C ASN A 183 -12.44 -2.05 2.28
N CYS A 184 -12.13 -1.09 3.15
CA CYS A 184 -11.03 -0.14 2.93
C CYS A 184 -10.21 0.09 4.20
N ARG A 185 -9.68 -1.01 4.76
CA ARG A 185 -8.73 -0.95 5.88
C ARG A 185 -7.41 -0.35 5.43
N PHE A 186 -6.62 0.12 6.39
CA PHE A 186 -5.31 0.68 6.11
C PHE A 186 -4.37 -0.26 5.34
N PRO A 187 -4.23 -1.56 5.69
CA PRO A 187 -3.38 -2.48 4.92
C PRO A 187 -3.82 -2.63 3.46
N HIS A 188 -5.13 -2.62 3.16
CA HIS A 188 -5.63 -2.64 1.78
C HIS A 188 -5.21 -1.38 1.02
N LYS A 189 -5.35 -0.21 1.65
CA LYS A 189 -4.92 1.07 1.05
C LYS A 189 -3.43 1.05 0.74
N LEU A 190 -2.62 0.62 1.70
CA LEU A 190 -1.18 0.54 1.51
C LEU A 190 -0.81 -0.44 0.39
N TYR A 191 -1.39 -1.64 0.38
CA TYR A 191 -1.13 -2.64 -0.64
C TYR A 191 -1.51 -2.14 -2.04
N ASN A 192 -2.71 -1.57 -2.19
CA ASN A 192 -3.20 -1.07 -3.47
C ASN A 192 -2.35 0.12 -3.97
N ALA A 193 -1.93 1.03 -3.09
CA ALA A 193 -1.02 2.11 -3.48
C ALA A 193 0.32 1.56 -3.99
N LEU A 194 0.88 0.56 -3.32
CA LEU A 194 2.11 -0.10 -3.77
C LEU A 194 1.93 -0.83 -5.11
N ALA A 195 0.78 -1.46 -5.34
CA ALA A 195 0.44 -2.10 -6.61
C ALA A 195 0.37 -1.08 -7.77
N ILE A 196 -0.21 0.10 -7.55
CA ILE A 196 -0.21 1.19 -8.55
C ILE A 196 1.22 1.60 -8.90
N VAL A 197 2.05 1.89 -7.89
CA VAL A 197 3.42 2.39 -8.11
C VAL A 197 4.33 1.31 -8.72
N GLN A 198 4.03 0.03 -8.48
CA GLN A 198 4.74 -1.07 -9.13
C GLN A 198 4.47 -1.11 -10.64
N GLN A 199 3.25 -0.82 -11.07
CA GLN A 199 2.89 -0.76 -12.50
C GLN A 199 3.40 0.53 -13.16
N ASP A 200 3.23 1.67 -12.49
CA ASP A 200 3.75 2.96 -12.95
C ASP A 200 4.59 3.66 -11.85
N PRO A 201 5.93 3.57 -11.94
CA PRO A 201 6.82 4.20 -10.97
C PRO A 201 6.64 5.72 -10.82
N LYS A 202 6.10 6.43 -11.82
CA LYS A 202 5.85 7.88 -11.73
C LYS A 202 4.77 8.22 -10.71
N MET A 203 3.86 7.29 -10.44
CA MET A 203 2.79 7.43 -9.44
C MET A 203 3.34 7.53 -8.01
N TYR A 204 4.62 7.21 -7.78
CA TYR A 204 5.27 7.47 -6.50
C TYR A 204 5.15 8.94 -6.07
N ASN A 205 5.21 9.88 -7.00
CA ASN A 205 5.09 11.31 -6.68
C ASN A 205 3.71 11.70 -6.14
N LEU A 206 2.70 10.90 -6.44
CA LEU A 206 1.32 11.11 -6.01
C LEU A 206 0.96 10.26 -4.78
N LEU A 207 1.50 9.03 -4.69
CA LEU A 207 1.14 8.03 -3.69
C LEU A 207 2.12 7.95 -2.51
N GLY A 208 3.40 8.27 -2.71
CA GLY A 208 4.40 8.34 -1.65
C GLY A 208 4.87 6.99 -1.12
N VAL A 209 4.48 5.87 -1.71
CA VAL A 209 4.90 4.52 -1.28
C VAL A 209 5.49 3.72 -2.43
N LYS A 210 6.57 2.98 -2.19
CA LYS A 210 7.24 2.17 -3.23
C LYS A 210 8.00 0.99 -2.62
N TRP A 211 7.87 -0.18 -3.22
CA TRP A 211 8.70 -1.35 -2.89
C TRP A 211 10.17 -1.09 -3.20
N ILE A 212 11.05 -1.39 -2.25
CA ILE A 212 12.50 -1.42 -2.42
C ILE A 212 12.96 -2.87 -2.65
N THR A 213 12.42 -3.78 -1.87
CA THR A 213 12.55 -5.24 -2.02
C THR A 213 11.17 -5.87 -1.98
N ASP A 214 11.08 -7.19 -2.02
CA ASP A 214 9.80 -7.88 -1.91
C ASP A 214 9.15 -7.75 -0.53
N ASN A 215 9.90 -7.42 0.52
CA ASN A 215 9.42 -7.33 1.91
C ASN A 215 9.62 -5.95 2.55
N VAL A 216 10.33 -5.05 1.87
CA VAL A 216 10.66 -3.71 2.38
C VAL A 216 10.16 -2.68 1.39
N PHE A 217 9.44 -1.68 1.89
CA PHE A 217 8.97 -0.54 1.11
C PHE A 217 9.38 0.76 1.78
N LYS A 218 9.53 1.82 0.98
CA LYS A 218 9.69 3.18 1.48
C LYS A 218 8.37 3.95 1.48
N VAL A 219 8.25 4.88 2.41
CA VAL A 219 7.09 5.76 2.60
C VAL A 219 7.56 7.19 2.77
N ASP A 220 7.16 8.10 1.89
CA ASP A 220 7.17 9.55 2.14
C ASP A 220 5.93 9.90 2.96
N LYS A 221 6.13 10.30 4.22
CA LYS A 221 5.04 10.55 5.17
C LYS A 221 4.10 11.65 4.71
N LEU A 222 4.61 12.68 4.04
CA LEU A 222 3.81 13.83 3.63
C LEU A 222 2.91 13.47 2.45
N ILE A 223 3.50 12.83 1.43
CA ILE A 223 2.76 12.44 0.22
C ILE A 223 1.70 11.39 0.56
N PHE A 224 2.07 10.35 1.32
CA PHE A 224 1.11 9.29 1.67
C PHE A 224 0.06 9.78 2.68
N GLY A 225 0.44 10.65 3.63
CA GLY A 225 -0.48 11.30 4.56
C GLY A 225 -1.57 12.11 3.85
N ARG A 226 -1.19 12.85 2.79
CA ARG A 226 -2.10 13.61 1.91
C ARG A 226 -3.08 12.70 1.18
N VAL A 227 -2.61 11.57 0.64
CA VAL A 227 -3.45 10.57 -0.05
C VAL A 227 -4.50 9.99 0.89
N LEU A 228 -4.13 9.71 2.13
CA LEU A 228 -5.05 9.20 3.15
C LEU A 228 -5.96 10.28 3.76
N GLY A 229 -5.68 11.56 3.51
CA GLY A 229 -6.45 12.68 4.05
C GLY A 229 -6.30 12.84 5.56
N ILE A 230 -5.11 12.53 6.10
CA ILE A 230 -4.84 12.58 7.55
C ILE A 230 -4.36 13.99 7.93
N SER A 231 -4.94 14.56 9.00
CA SER A 231 -4.59 15.91 9.47
C SER A 231 -3.31 15.99 10.30
N SER A 232 -3.04 14.97 11.12
CA SER A 232 -1.81 14.86 11.90
C SER A 232 -1.01 13.70 11.33
N ILE A 233 -0.02 14.01 10.48
CA ILE A 233 0.69 13.00 9.68
C ILE A 233 1.50 12.08 10.60
N ASP A 234 2.38 12.63 11.44
CA ASP A 234 3.18 11.82 12.36
C ASP A 234 2.29 11.06 13.36
N GLY A 235 1.28 11.73 13.93
CA GLY A 235 0.33 11.15 14.88
C GLY A 235 -0.52 10.03 14.27
N GLY A 236 -0.99 10.21 13.03
CA GLY A 236 -1.89 9.29 12.35
C GLY A 236 -1.18 8.13 11.66
N LEU A 237 0.11 8.26 11.33
CA LEU A 237 0.88 7.22 10.66
C LEU A 237 1.83 6.48 11.60
N PHE A 238 2.65 7.20 12.37
CA PHE A 238 3.84 6.65 13.04
C PHE A 238 3.78 6.65 14.58
N HIS A 239 2.77 7.29 15.19
CA HIS A 239 2.54 7.16 16.63
C HIS A 239 2.22 5.70 17.01
N ARG A 240 2.34 5.33 18.29
CA ARG A 240 2.01 3.97 18.79
C ARG A 240 0.60 3.49 18.40
N GLN A 241 -0.33 4.43 18.24
CA GLN A 241 -1.72 4.19 17.80
C GLN A 241 -1.99 4.61 16.35
N GLY A 242 -0.95 5.08 15.65
CA GLY A 242 -0.98 5.42 14.24
C GLY A 242 -1.11 4.17 13.38
N ASN A 243 -1.44 4.37 12.11
CA ASN A 243 -1.78 3.30 11.18
C ASN A 243 -0.68 2.25 11.00
N PHE A 244 0.60 2.64 10.92
CA PHE A 244 1.68 1.68 10.73
C PHE A 244 1.92 0.83 11.99
N PRO A 245 2.26 1.40 13.17
CA PRO A 245 2.52 0.59 14.35
C PRO A 245 1.31 -0.20 14.80
N SER A 246 0.09 0.36 14.68
CA SER A 246 -1.10 -0.36 15.04
C SER A 246 -1.28 -1.61 14.19
N HIS A 247 -0.90 -1.65 12.91
CA HIS A 247 -0.99 -2.86 12.08
C HIS A 247 0.28 -3.73 12.10
N GLY A 248 1.18 -3.50 13.06
CA GLY A 248 2.40 -4.28 13.27
C GLY A 248 3.57 -3.92 12.34
N PHE A 249 3.44 -2.91 11.48
CA PHE A 249 4.54 -2.46 10.64
C PHE A 249 5.66 -1.86 11.50
N LYS A 250 6.89 -2.17 11.14
CA LYS A 250 8.09 -1.71 11.85
C LYS A 250 8.99 -0.92 10.91
N GLU A 251 9.62 0.10 11.45
CA GLU A 251 10.68 0.83 10.78
C GLU A 251 11.96 -0.01 10.82
N LEU A 252 12.74 0.03 9.75
CA LEU A 252 14.04 -0.63 9.72
C LEU A 252 15.02 0.09 10.64
N ASN A 253 15.90 -0.67 11.30
CA ASN A 253 16.97 -0.09 12.10
C ASN A 253 18.17 0.36 11.23
N ALA A 254 19.10 1.12 11.82
CA ALA A 254 20.25 1.66 11.12
C ALA A 254 21.12 0.60 10.43
N THR A 255 21.25 -0.59 11.04
CA THR A 255 22.03 -1.71 10.48
C THR A 255 21.34 -2.29 9.24
N GLU A 256 20.04 -2.55 9.31
CA GLU A 256 19.24 -3.06 8.18
C GLU A 256 19.24 -2.07 7.00
N ILE A 257 19.14 -0.77 7.29
CA ILE A 257 19.22 0.28 6.27
C ILE A 257 20.59 0.28 5.59
N ALA A 258 21.67 0.15 6.37
CA ALA A 258 23.03 0.10 5.84
C ALA A 258 23.26 -1.14 4.94
N GLU A 259 22.59 -2.26 5.22
CA GLU A 259 22.62 -3.45 4.37
C GLU A 259 21.86 -3.23 3.06
N ILE A 260 20.65 -2.67 3.12
CA ILE A 260 19.86 -2.36 1.91
C ILE A 260 20.59 -1.36 1.02
N LYS A 261 21.25 -0.35 1.61
CA LYS A 261 22.06 0.66 0.89
C LYS A 261 23.20 0.08 0.05
N LYS A 262 23.66 -1.14 0.34
CA LYS A 262 24.71 -1.80 -0.46
C LYS A 262 24.19 -2.29 -1.81
N THR A 263 22.90 -2.60 -1.89
CA THR A 263 22.30 -3.28 -3.05
C THR A 263 21.29 -2.40 -3.79
N TYR A 264 20.60 -1.51 -3.09
CA TYR A 264 19.51 -0.70 -3.62
C TYR A 264 19.76 0.79 -3.42
N ASP A 265 19.32 1.59 -4.39
CA ASP A 265 19.34 3.04 -4.27
C ASP A 265 18.23 3.52 -3.32
N VAL A 266 18.66 3.97 -2.15
CA VAL A 266 17.83 4.57 -1.09
C VAL A 266 18.47 5.85 -0.58
N SER A 267 19.11 6.62 -1.47
CA SER A 267 19.78 7.87 -1.11
C SER A 267 18.82 8.94 -0.57
N ASP A 268 17.55 8.86 -0.93
CA ASP A 268 16.49 9.77 -0.50
C ASP A 268 15.89 9.42 0.88
N VAL A 269 16.27 8.28 1.46
CA VAL A 269 15.78 7.85 2.78
C VAL A 269 16.54 8.58 3.88
N ASP A 270 15.84 9.50 4.55
CA ASP A 270 16.34 10.31 5.67
C ASP A 270 15.84 9.88 7.05
N GLN A 271 14.96 8.86 7.12
CA GLN A 271 14.34 8.35 8.35
C GLN A 271 13.43 9.34 9.10
N ASP A 272 13.26 10.57 8.61
CA ASP A 272 12.27 11.50 9.14
C ASP A 272 11.07 11.59 8.20
N ARG A 273 11.31 12.06 6.97
CA ARG A 273 10.29 12.22 5.93
C ARG A 273 10.09 10.93 5.16
N ILE A 274 11.17 10.30 4.72
CA ILE A 274 11.15 9.06 3.95
C ILE A 274 11.69 7.94 4.82
N ARG A 275 10.80 7.01 5.19
CA ARG A 275 11.10 5.89 6.09
C ARG A 275 11.02 4.56 5.37
N LEU A 276 11.84 3.61 5.79
CA LEU A 276 11.80 2.23 5.32
C LEU A 276 11.01 1.38 6.32
N MET A 277 10.03 0.66 5.80
CA MET A 277 9.07 -0.11 6.59
C MET A 277 9.05 -1.56 6.13
N HIS A 278 8.77 -2.47 7.06
CA HIS A 278 8.50 -3.88 6.75
C HIS A 278 7.44 -4.46 7.69
N HIS A 279 6.84 -5.58 7.28
CA HIS A 279 5.97 -6.39 8.14
C HIS A 279 6.05 -7.88 7.73
N PRO A 280 6.11 -8.84 8.67
CA PRO A 280 6.37 -10.25 8.35
C PRO A 280 5.37 -10.93 7.41
N MET A 281 4.11 -10.48 7.40
CA MET A 281 3.05 -11.02 6.54
C MET A 281 2.65 -10.07 5.41
N PHE A 282 3.41 -8.99 5.19
CA PHE A 282 3.12 -7.99 4.17
C PHE A 282 4.30 -7.88 3.21
N SER A 283 4.15 -8.49 2.05
CA SER A 283 5.14 -8.53 0.98
C SER A 283 4.49 -8.18 -0.36
N LYS A 284 5.32 -8.04 -1.39
CA LYS A 284 4.92 -7.79 -2.77
C LYS A 284 4.00 -8.88 -3.33
N THR A 285 4.07 -10.09 -2.80
CA THR A 285 3.26 -11.25 -3.22
C THR A 285 2.17 -11.61 -2.20
N SER A 286 1.88 -10.73 -1.25
CA SER A 286 0.82 -10.94 -0.27
C SER A 286 -0.54 -11.10 -0.94
N ASP A 287 -1.27 -12.14 -0.52
CA ASP A 287 -2.67 -12.35 -0.85
C ASP A 287 -3.62 -11.59 0.10
N GLU A 288 -4.92 -11.67 -0.18
CA GLU A 288 -5.94 -11.00 0.63
C GLU A 288 -5.93 -11.45 2.10
N ASP A 289 -5.69 -12.74 2.37
CA ASP A 289 -5.66 -13.29 3.72
C ASP A 289 -4.45 -12.81 4.53
N SER A 290 -3.27 -12.71 3.93
CA SER A 290 -2.07 -12.16 4.58
C SER A 290 -2.21 -10.66 4.88
N VAL A 291 -2.76 -9.88 3.93
CA VAL A 291 -3.04 -8.45 4.17
C VAL A 291 -4.11 -8.27 5.26
N ASN A 292 -5.15 -9.11 5.28
CA ASN A 292 -6.17 -9.11 6.34
C ASN A 292 -5.62 -9.51 7.72
N ARG A 293 -4.55 -10.30 7.76
CA ARG A 293 -3.86 -10.70 9.00
C ARG A 293 -2.93 -9.62 9.55
N CYS A 294 -2.70 -8.52 8.84
CA CYS A 294 -2.06 -7.32 9.40
C CYS A 294 -2.99 -6.74 10.46
N LYS A 295 -2.90 -7.26 11.69
CA LYS A 295 -3.85 -6.97 12.76
C LYS A 295 -3.52 -5.66 13.43
N TRP A 296 -4.58 -4.94 13.78
CA TRP A 296 -4.49 -3.85 14.74
C TRP A 296 -4.05 -4.40 16.11
N CYS A 297 -2.76 -4.35 16.42
CA CYS A 297 -2.19 -4.57 17.74
C CYS A 297 -2.68 -3.45 18.67
N ASN A 298 -3.74 -3.74 19.44
CA ASN A 298 -4.02 -3.00 20.67
C ASN A 298 -3.01 -3.45 21.73
N THR A 299 -1.74 -3.09 21.58
CA THR A 299 -0.75 -3.36 22.63
C THR A 299 -0.77 -2.23 23.65
N ASP A 300 -1.58 -2.45 24.70
CA ASP A 300 -1.32 -2.00 26.07
C ASP A 300 -0.29 -2.92 26.74
N GLN A 301 0.82 -3.21 26.05
CA GLN A 301 1.94 -3.85 26.73
C GLN A 301 2.78 -2.75 27.36
N LYS A 302 2.56 -2.56 28.67
CA LYS A 302 3.55 -2.00 29.60
C LYS A 302 4.83 -2.82 29.43
N GLU A 303 5.86 -2.24 28.83
CA GLU A 303 7.24 -2.56 29.23
C GLU A 303 7.51 -1.97 30.61
#